data_AF-A0A257G688-F1
#
_entry.id   AF-A0A257G688-F1
#
_cell.length_a   1.000
_cell.length_b   1.000
_cell.length_c   1.000
_cell.angle_alpha   90.00
_cell.angle_beta   90.00
_cell.angle_gamma   90.00
#
_symmetry.space_group_name_H-M   'P 1'
#
loop_
_entity.id
_entity.type
_entity.pdbx_description
1 polymer ?
#
loop_
_entity_poly.entity_id
_entity_poly.type
_entity_poly.pdbx_seq_one_letter_code
_entity_poly.pdbx_strand_id
1 'polypeptide(L)'
;MRGALFLRRDRQGVYPVLMPGAGRVRGWVYGGLRPIPRAVLAAFDAWEYCDPRRPARGEYRRVNLVVQTRGGALRAAVYLPNRRAPLGLRAVPGGDFAAHAAARGLAVLTG
;
A
#
# COMPACT_ATOMS: atom_id res chain seq x y z
N MET A 1 -9.76 1.22 -4.49
CA MET A 1 -9.03 1.91 -5.59
C MET A 1 -8.74 0.95 -6.74
N ARG A 2 -8.17 1.41 -7.87
CA ARG A 2 -7.68 0.50 -8.93
C ARG A 2 -6.24 0.08 -8.67
N GLY A 3 -5.92 -1.18 -8.91
CA GLY A 3 -4.58 -1.74 -8.72
C GLY A 3 -4.59 -3.26 -8.66
N ALA A 4 -3.44 -3.82 -8.31
CA ALA A 4 -3.27 -5.22 -7.96
C ALA A 4 -2.46 -5.31 -6.67
N LEU A 5 -2.82 -6.25 -5.79
CA LEU A 5 -2.05 -6.54 -4.58
C LEU A 5 -1.24 -7.81 -4.79
N PHE A 6 -0.01 -7.78 -4.31
CA PHE A 6 0.91 -8.92 -4.31
C PHE A 6 1.37 -9.21 -2.90
N LEU A 7 1.51 -10.49 -2.57
CA LEU A 7 1.96 -10.95 -1.27
C LEU A 7 3.49 -10.99 -1.22
N ARG A 8 4.10 -10.20 -0.33
CA ARG A 8 5.52 -10.28 -0.01
C ARG A 8 5.71 -10.95 1.34
N ARG A 9 6.73 -11.81 1.43
CA ARG A 9 7.11 -12.51 2.66
C ARG A 9 8.33 -11.84 3.26
N ASP A 10 8.30 -11.68 4.56
CA ASP A 10 9.41 -11.30 5.41
C ASP A 10 9.61 -12.36 6.51
N ARG A 11 10.71 -12.26 7.27
CA ARG A 11 10.97 -13.12 8.43
C ARG A 11 9.93 -12.94 9.53
N GLN A 12 9.35 -11.75 9.66
CA GLN A 12 8.38 -11.41 10.71
C GLN A 12 6.91 -11.60 10.29
N GLY A 13 6.65 -11.94 9.02
CA GLY A 13 5.29 -12.15 8.53
C GLY A 13 5.13 -11.83 7.05
N VAL A 14 3.88 -11.69 6.62
CA VAL A 14 3.53 -11.31 5.24
C VAL A 14 2.93 -9.92 5.19
N TYR A 15 3.16 -9.22 4.10
CA TYR A 15 2.59 -7.90 3.86
C TYR A 15 2.21 -7.71 2.38
N PRO A 16 1.24 -6.84 2.09
CA PRO A 16 0.81 -6.57 0.73
C PRO A 16 1.70 -5.51 0.07
N VAL A 17 1.96 -5.68 -1.22
CA VAL A 17 2.57 -4.68 -2.10
C VAL A 17 1.53 -4.25 -3.13
N LEU A 18 1.25 -2.95 -3.19
CA LEU A 18 0.35 -2.37 -4.18
C LEU A 18 1.08 -2.07 -5.48
N MET A 19 0.53 -2.57 -6.59
CA MET A 19 1.01 -2.32 -7.94
C MET A 19 -0.08 -1.66 -8.79
N PRO A 20 0.31 -0.87 -9.81
CA PRO A 20 -0.63 -0.46 -10.86
C PRO A 20 -1.30 -1.68 -11.52
N GLY A 21 -2.59 -1.56 -11.82
CA GLY A 21 -3.39 -2.63 -12.41
C GLY A 21 -4.85 -2.23 -12.57
N ALA A 22 -5.59 -3.00 -13.38
CA ALA A 22 -6.99 -2.72 -13.69
C ALA A 22 -7.98 -3.20 -12.61
N GLY A 23 -7.53 -4.11 -11.73
CA GLY A 23 -8.33 -4.72 -10.66
C GLY A 23 -8.75 -3.73 -9.58
N ARG A 24 -9.61 -4.18 -8.64
CA ARG A 24 -10.03 -3.39 -7.48
C ARG A 24 -9.23 -3.83 -6.25
N VAL A 25 -8.75 -2.84 -5.51
CA VAL A 25 -8.05 -3.03 -4.24
C VAL A 25 -8.86 -2.41 -3.10
N ARG A 26 -9.01 -3.19 -2.02
CA ARG A 26 -9.62 -2.82 -0.75
C ARG A 26 -8.54 -2.57 0.29
N GLY A 27 -8.83 -1.66 1.21
CA GLY A 27 -7.93 -1.28 2.28
C GLY A 27 -8.54 -0.16 3.11
N TRP A 28 -7.75 0.34 4.04
CA TRP A 28 -8.14 1.42 4.93
C TRP A 28 -7.58 2.75 4.45
N VAL A 29 -8.38 3.80 4.60
CA VAL A 29 -7.93 5.17 4.46
C VAL A 29 -7.80 5.72 5.87
N TYR A 30 -6.61 6.18 6.21
CA TYR A 30 -6.34 6.82 7.49
C TYR A 30 -6.28 8.33 7.29
N GLY A 31 -6.81 9.06 8.27
CA GLY A 31 -6.96 10.50 8.22
C GLY A 31 -8.34 10.92 8.71
N GLY A 32 -8.48 12.19 9.07
CA GLY A 32 -9.73 12.77 9.55
C GLY A 32 -9.98 14.14 8.91
N LEU A 33 -10.71 15.00 9.62
CA LEU A 33 -10.99 16.39 9.16
C LEU A 33 -9.74 17.26 9.02
N ARG A 34 -8.59 16.82 9.55
CA ARG A 34 -7.31 17.53 9.49
C ARG A 34 -6.29 16.76 8.65
N PRO A 35 -5.41 17.47 7.92
CA PRO A 35 -4.29 16.83 7.24
C PRO A 35 -3.40 16.05 8.22
N ILE A 36 -2.86 14.91 7.76
CA ILE A 36 -1.86 14.17 8.52
C ILE A 36 -0.62 15.07 8.72
N PRO A 37 -0.07 15.19 9.95
CA PRO A 37 1.09 16.03 10.21
C PRO A 37 2.30 15.64 9.34
N ARG A 38 3.08 16.63 8.91
CA ARG A 38 4.27 16.40 8.06
C ARG A 38 5.29 15.47 8.71
N ALA A 39 5.46 15.53 10.03
CA ALA A 39 6.38 14.64 10.76
C ALA A 39 5.93 13.17 10.68
N VAL A 40 4.62 12.90 10.77
CA VAL A 40 4.06 11.55 10.63
C VAL A 40 4.24 11.06 9.20
N LEU A 41 3.98 11.92 8.21
CA LEU A 41 4.22 11.59 6.80
C LEU A 41 5.70 11.29 6.51
N ALA A 42 6.63 12.01 7.15
CA ALA A 42 8.07 11.75 7.02
C ALA A 42 8.48 10.42 7.66
N ALA A 43 7.87 10.03 8.78
CA ALA A 43 8.09 8.72 9.39
C ALA A 43 7.61 7.58 8.45
N PHE A 44 6.44 7.72 7.83
CA PHE A 44 5.98 6.77 6.82
C PHE A 44 6.87 6.75 5.58
N ASP A 45 7.33 7.91 5.10
CA ASP A 45 8.26 7.98 3.98
C ASP A 45 9.58 7.23 4.30
N ALA A 46 10.10 7.37 5.52
CA ALA A 46 11.30 6.67 5.96
C ALA A 46 11.11 5.15 6.04
N TRP A 47 9.98 4.69 6.59
CA TRP A 47 9.64 3.27 6.67
C TRP A 47 9.56 2.61 5.29
N GLU A 48 8.98 3.30 4.32
CA GLU A 48 8.80 2.82 2.94
C GLU A 48 10.03 3.11 2.04
N TYR A 49 11.15 3.56 2.61
CA TYR A 49 12.34 3.99 1.86
C TYR A 49 12.02 4.95 0.70
N CYS A 50 11.06 5.84 0.92
CA CYS A 50 10.61 6.87 0.00
C CYS A 50 11.53 8.10 0.13
N ASP A 51 11.96 8.67 -1.00
CA ASP A 51 12.61 9.99 -1.04
C ASP A 51 11.64 11.02 -1.64
N PRO A 52 10.96 11.84 -0.83
CA PRO A 52 10.00 12.83 -1.33
C PRO A 52 10.64 13.91 -2.21
N ARG A 53 11.94 14.18 -2.05
CA ARG A 53 12.67 15.16 -2.84
C ARG A 53 13.15 14.59 -4.17
N ARG A 54 13.35 13.26 -4.24
CA ARG A 54 13.72 12.54 -5.47
C ARG A 54 12.89 11.26 -5.58
N PRO A 55 11.59 11.35 -5.92
CA PRO A 55 10.65 10.24 -5.80
C PRO A 55 11.06 8.97 -6.55
N ALA A 56 11.82 9.09 -7.65
CA ALA A 56 12.28 7.94 -8.44
C ALA A 56 13.48 7.19 -7.83
N ARG A 57 14.14 7.74 -6.80
CA ARG A 57 15.31 7.12 -6.16
C ARG A 57 14.97 6.17 -5.01
N GLY A 58 13.82 6.36 -4.36
CA GLY A 58 13.36 5.50 -3.26
C GLY A 58 12.96 4.09 -3.73
N GLU A 59 12.77 3.16 -2.81
CA GLU A 59 12.15 1.86 -3.12
C GLU A 59 10.69 2.08 -3.55
N TYR A 60 9.99 2.92 -2.78
CA TYR A 60 8.65 3.38 -3.07
C TYR A 60 8.62 4.88 -3.36
N ARG A 61 7.50 5.31 -3.96
CA ARG A 61 7.10 6.71 -4.09
C ARG A 61 5.70 6.89 -3.53
N ARG A 62 5.47 8.02 -2.85
CA ARG A 62 4.12 8.42 -2.44
C ARG A 62 3.40 9.11 -3.60
N VAL A 63 2.20 8.62 -3.92
CA VAL A 63 1.34 9.19 -4.97
C VAL A 63 -0.07 9.40 -4.44
N ASN A 64 -0.78 10.40 -4.97
CA ASN A 64 -2.18 10.62 -4.63
C ASN A 64 -3.10 9.93 -5.64
N LEU A 65 -3.91 8.98 -5.18
CA LEU A 65 -4.92 8.30 -5.99
C LEU A 65 -6.33 8.62 -5.52
N VAL A 66 -7.29 8.50 -6.44
CA VAL A 66 -8.71 8.55 -6.10
C VAL A 66 -9.13 7.19 -5.54
N VAL A 67 -9.65 7.22 -4.31
CA VAL A 67 -10.20 6.06 -3.61
C VAL A 67 -11.70 6.24 -3.44
N GLN A 68 -12.44 5.15 -3.56
CA GLN A 68 -13.89 5.13 -3.37
C GLN A 68 -14.17 4.68 -1.94
N THR A 69 -14.90 5.49 -1.19
CA THR A 69 -15.33 5.17 0.18
C THR A 69 -16.86 5.18 0.26
N ARG A 70 -17.43 4.76 1.40
CA ARG A 70 -18.89 4.85 1.62
C ARG A 70 -19.40 6.30 1.57
N GLY A 71 -18.56 7.28 1.96
CA GLY A 71 -18.88 8.70 1.91
C GLY A 71 -18.56 9.38 0.57
N GLY A 72 -18.17 8.61 -0.45
CA GLY A 72 -17.82 9.13 -1.78
C GLY A 72 -16.33 9.01 -2.12
N ALA A 73 -15.97 9.59 -3.26
CA ALA A 73 -14.61 9.58 -3.79
C ALA A 73 -13.73 10.62 -3.08
N LEU A 74 -12.50 10.25 -2.72
CA LEU A 74 -11.53 11.17 -2.14
C LEU A 74 -10.12 10.90 -2.67
N ARG A 75 -9.23 11.89 -2.56
CA ARG A 75 -7.80 11.72 -2.86
C ARG A 75 -7.07 11.25 -1.61
N ALA A 76 -6.39 10.11 -1.71
CA ALA A 76 -5.56 9.56 -0.64
C ALA A 76 -4.15 9.31 -1.14
N ALA A 77 -3.17 9.50 -0.25
CA ALA A 77 -1.80 9.12 -0.50
C ALA A 77 -1.64 7.60 -0.39
N VAL A 78 -0.92 7.01 -1.34
CA VAL A 78 -0.54 5.60 -1.35
C VAL A 78 0.93 5.46 -1.73
N TYR A 79 1.57 4.38 -1.31
CA TYR A 79 2.93 4.05 -1.71
C TYR A 79 2.90 3.05 -2.87
N LEU A 80 3.60 3.40 -3.95
CA LEU A 80 3.82 2.52 -5.10
C LEU A 80 5.30 2.27 -5.27
N PRO A 81 5.73 1.04 -5.56
CA PRO A 81 7.14 0.77 -5.78
C PRO A 81 7.60 1.46 -7.07
N ASN A 82 8.84 1.93 -7.07
CA ASN A 82 9.48 2.46 -8.27
C ASN A 82 9.88 1.36 -9.24
N ARG A 83 10.12 0.16 -8.73
CA ARG A 83 10.45 -1.02 -9.51
C ARG A 83 9.21 -1.87 -9.74
N ARG A 84 9.19 -2.62 -10.84
CA ARG A 84 8.18 -3.66 -11.03
C ARG A 84 8.30 -4.70 -9.91
N ALA A 85 7.19 -5.36 -9.62
CA ALA A 85 7.15 -6.50 -8.71
C ALA A 85 8.26 -7.50 -9.12
N PRO A 86 9.12 -7.95 -8.18
CA PRO A 86 10.04 -9.04 -8.44
C PRO A 86 9.30 -10.25 -9.01
N LEU A 87 9.95 -10.98 -9.92
CA LEU A 87 9.42 -12.24 -10.44
C LEU A 87 9.13 -13.18 -9.27
N GLY A 88 7.96 -13.83 -9.29
CA GLY A 88 7.56 -14.80 -8.27
C GLY A 88 6.68 -14.27 -7.13
N LEU A 89 6.34 -12.97 -7.10
CA LEU A 89 5.31 -12.49 -6.17
C LEU A 89 3.94 -13.07 -6.52
N ARG A 90 3.25 -13.61 -5.50
CA ARG A 90 1.90 -14.17 -5.66
C ARG A 90 0.87 -13.04 -5.59
N ALA A 91 0.01 -12.95 -6.60
CA ALA A 91 -1.13 -12.03 -6.55
C ALA A 91 -2.06 -12.40 -5.38
N VAL A 92 -2.59 -11.40 -4.70
CA VAL A 92 -3.65 -11.53 -3.70
C VAL A 92 -5.00 -11.52 -4.45
N PRO A 93 -5.70 -12.66 -4.55
CA PRO A 93 -6.97 -12.73 -5.26
C PRO A 93 -8.00 -11.76 -4.66
N GLY A 94 -8.77 -11.10 -5.53
CA GLY A 94 -9.82 -10.16 -5.11
C GLY A 94 -9.33 -8.81 -4.57
N GLY A 95 -8.01 -8.60 -4.45
CA GLY A 95 -7.43 -7.34 -4.01
C GLY A 95 -7.77 -6.95 -2.57
N ASP A 96 -8.05 -7.93 -1.70
CA ASP A 96 -8.30 -7.75 -0.28
C ASP A 96 -7.31 -8.58 0.54
N PHE A 97 -6.23 -7.93 0.98
CA PHE A 97 -5.17 -8.61 1.72
C PHE A 97 -5.64 -9.11 3.08
N ALA A 98 -6.47 -8.33 3.78
CA ALA A 98 -6.93 -8.69 5.12
C ALA A 98 -7.83 -9.93 5.08
N ALA A 99 -8.79 -9.97 4.15
CA ALA A 99 -9.61 -11.14 3.93
C ALA A 99 -8.77 -12.36 3.50
N HIS A 100 -7.78 -12.13 2.61
CA HIS A 100 -6.89 -13.20 2.14
C HIS A 100 -6.02 -13.80 3.25
N ALA A 101 -5.44 -12.96 4.11
CA ALA A 101 -4.60 -13.37 5.22
C ALA A 101 -5.41 -14.13 6.27
N ALA A 102 -6.59 -13.63 6.65
CA ALA A 102 -7.49 -14.28 7.59
C ALA A 102 -7.93 -15.67 7.10
N ALA A 103 -8.35 -15.78 5.83
CA ALA A 103 -8.79 -17.05 5.24
C ALA A 103 -7.69 -18.11 5.16
N ARG A 104 -6.40 -17.72 5.27
CA ARG A 104 -5.24 -18.61 5.16
C ARG A 104 -4.44 -18.73 6.46
N GLY A 105 -4.87 -18.09 7.55
CA GLY A 105 -4.13 -18.05 8.81
C GLY A 105 -2.71 -17.49 8.66
N LEU A 106 -2.50 -16.50 7.78
CA LEU A 106 -1.17 -15.93 7.56
C LEU A 106 -0.79 -14.99 8.71
N ALA A 107 0.43 -15.14 9.23
CA ALA A 107 1.00 -14.16 10.16
C ALA A 107 1.28 -12.85 9.40
N VAL A 108 0.50 -11.82 9.67
CA VAL A 108 0.67 -10.49 9.07
C VAL A 108 1.83 -9.78 9.75
N LEU A 109 2.69 -9.14 8.97
CA LEU A 109 3.75 -8.30 9.50
C LEU A 109 3.15 -7.19 10.38
N THR A 110 3.49 -7.19 11.65
CA THR A 110 3.18 -6.12 12.60
C THR A 110 4.47 -5.38 12.91
N GLY A 111 4.54 -4.10 12.54
CA GLY A 111 5.63 -3.19 12.90
C GLY A 111 5.42 -2.57 14.27
#